data_AF-A0A7Z7W1W9-F1
#
_entry.id   AF-A0A7Z7W1W9-F1
#
_cell.length_a   1.000
_cell.length_b   1.000
_cell.length_c   1.000
_cell.angle_alpha   90.00
_cell.angle_beta   90.00
_cell.angle_gamma   90.00
#
_symmetry.space_group_name_H-M   'P 1'
#
loop_
_entity.id
_entity.type
_entity.pdbx_description
1 polymer ?
#
loop_
_entity_poly.entity_id
_entity_poly.type
_entity_poly.pdbx_seq_one_letter_code
_entity_poly.pdbx_strand_id
1 'polypeptide(L)'
;MVNTELDRMVSEFAQRIQQQGLDLQTYFQISGQDESQLREQMKDDAEQRVKTNLTLTAIAEAEKIEATDEDIDKELEKMSKQFNISVEDIKNTLGNTDIIKNDVRIQKVIDLLRDNAKFVEGTKED
;
A
#
# COMPACT_ATOMS: atom_id res chain seq x y z
N MET A 1 4.40 -0.29 14.22
CA MET A 1 3.31 -0.19 13.23
C MET A 1 3.17 1.23 12.73
N VAL A 2 2.68 2.20 13.52
CA VAL A 2 2.59 3.62 13.05
C VAL A 2 3.94 4.21 12.69
N ASN A 3 4.96 4.06 13.54
CA ASN A 3 6.32 4.52 13.21
C ASN A 3 6.90 3.83 11.96
N THR A 4 6.62 2.53 11.79
CA THR A 4 7.04 1.76 10.62
C THR A 4 6.35 2.25 9.35
N GLU A 5 5.06 2.59 9.43
CA GLU A 5 4.33 3.19 8.31
C GLU A 5 4.83 4.62 8.03
N LEU A 6 5.18 5.39 9.06
CA LEU A 6 5.84 6.69 8.89
C LEU A 6 7.18 6.55 8.17
N ASP A 7 8.02 5.58 8.54
CA ASP A 7 9.28 5.31 7.84
C ASP A 7 9.03 4.98 6.37
N ARG A 8 8.00 4.17 6.09
CA ARG A 8 7.58 3.82 4.72
C ARG A 8 7.12 5.06 3.95
N MET A 9 6.27 5.89 4.55
CA MET A 9 5.75 7.12 3.94
C MET A 9 6.85 8.14 3.66
N VAL A 10 7.83 8.28 4.57
CA VAL A 10 9.01 9.13 4.34
C VAL A 10 9.85 8.59 3.19
N SER A 11 10.03 7.27 3.10
CA SER A 11 10.74 6.64 1.97
C SER A 11 10.01 6.85 0.63
N GLU A 12 8.69 6.66 0.60
CA GLU A 12 7.84 6.93 -0.56
C GLU A 12 7.92 8.40 -1.00
N PHE A 13 7.93 9.32 -0.02
CA PHE A 13 8.12 10.75 -0.27
C PHE A 13 9.50 11.03 -0.88
N ALA A 14 10.56 10.48 -0.28
CA ALA A 14 11.94 10.64 -0.74
C ALA A 14 12.11 10.13 -2.18
N GLN A 15 11.59 8.95 -2.49
CA GLN A 15 11.62 8.38 -3.84
C GLN A 15 10.89 9.28 -4.84
N ARG A 16 9.73 9.85 -4.47
CA ARG A 16 8.96 10.73 -5.34
C ARG A 16 9.69 12.03 -5.65
N ILE A 17 10.32 12.67 -4.68
CA ILE A 17 11.08 13.90 -4.92
C ILE A 17 12.40 13.62 -5.66
N GLN A 18 13.01 12.46 -5.43
CA GLN A 18 14.21 12.03 -6.16
C GLN A 18 13.92 11.86 -7.65
N GLN A 19 12.76 11.35 -8.02
CA GLN A 19 12.32 11.29 -9.42
C GLN A 19 12.16 12.69 -10.06
N GLN A 20 11.99 13.74 -9.25
CA GLN A 20 11.95 15.14 -9.70
C GLN A 20 13.34 15.81 -9.66
N GLY A 21 14.39 15.07 -9.34
CA GLY A 21 15.76 15.58 -9.23
C GLY A 21 16.08 16.27 -7.90
N LEU A 22 15.28 16.04 -6.85
CA LEU A 22 15.45 16.64 -5.52
C LEU A 22 15.75 15.56 -4.46
N ASP A 23 16.65 15.83 -3.52
CA ASP A 23 16.88 14.97 -2.35
C ASP A 23 16.21 15.53 -1.08
N LEU A 24 16.09 14.70 -0.04
CA LEU A 24 15.47 15.10 1.23
C LEU A 24 16.20 16.28 1.89
N GLN A 25 17.52 16.32 1.80
CA GLN A 25 18.32 17.39 2.41
C GLN A 25 18.00 18.75 1.79
N THR A 26 17.94 18.80 0.46
CA THR A 26 17.60 20.00 -0.31
C THR A 26 16.14 20.38 -0.09
N TYR A 27 15.23 19.41 -0.02
CA TYR A 27 13.83 19.65 0.34
C TYR A 27 13.69 20.34 1.71
N PHE A 28 14.40 19.85 2.73
CA PHE A 28 14.41 20.46 4.06
C PHE A 28 14.97 21.89 4.06
N GLN A 29 16.02 22.15 3.27
CA GLN A 29 16.57 23.50 3.11
C GLN A 29 15.57 24.47 2.45
N ILE A 30 14.88 24.03 1.40
CA ILE A 30 13.92 24.87 0.67
C ILE A 30 12.66 25.11 1.49
N SER A 31 12.14 24.08 2.14
CA SER A 31 10.90 24.14 2.93
C SER A 31 11.09 24.79 4.30
N GLY A 32 12.33 24.85 4.81
CA GLY A 32 12.63 25.29 6.17
C GLY A 32 12.14 24.31 7.23
N GLN A 33 11.94 23.04 6.85
CA GLN A 33 11.46 21.98 7.73
C GLN A 33 12.53 20.93 8.00
N ASP A 34 12.36 20.15 9.06
CA ASP A 34 13.16 18.96 9.34
C ASP A 34 12.34 17.66 9.21
N GLU A 35 13.02 16.51 9.38
CA GLU A 35 12.38 15.19 9.30
C GLU A 35 11.31 15.00 10.37
N SER A 36 11.49 15.55 11.57
CA SER A 36 10.50 15.43 12.64
C SER A 36 9.21 16.16 12.27
N GLN A 37 9.32 17.34 11.67
CA GLN A 37 8.16 18.10 11.20
C GLN A 37 7.47 17.41 10.03
N LEU A 38 8.23 16.83 9.09
CA LEU A 38 7.67 16.03 7.99
C LEU A 38 6.90 14.82 8.52
N ARG A 39 7.46 14.11 9.51
CA ARG A 39 6.81 12.96 10.14
C ARG A 39 5.55 13.34 10.88
N GLU A 40 5.55 14.46 11.60
CA GLU A 40 4.36 14.94 12.31
C GLU A 40 3.22 15.27 11.32
N GLN A 41 3.54 15.85 10.16
CA GLN A 41 2.56 16.09 9.09
C GLN A 41 1.96 14.81 8.51
N MET A 42 2.72 13.71 8.51
CA MET A 42 2.29 12.41 7.98
C MET A 42 1.60 11.51 9.00
N LYS A 43 1.56 11.92 10.27
CA LYS A 43 1.19 11.05 11.39
C LYS A 43 -0.26 10.60 11.35
N ASP A 44 -1.20 11.51 11.13
CA ASP A 44 -2.62 11.18 11.09
C ASP A 44 -2.95 10.23 9.92
N ASP A 45 -2.33 10.46 8.76
CA ASP A 45 -2.43 9.59 7.60
C ASP A 45 -1.83 8.20 7.88
N ALA A 46 -0.65 8.14 8.51
CA ALA A 46 -0.02 6.88 8.90
C ALA A 46 -0.90 6.08 9.89
N GLU A 47 -1.49 6.76 10.88
CA GLU A 47 -2.44 6.13 11.79
C GLU A 47 -3.65 5.58 11.06
N GLN A 48 -4.23 6.36 10.14
CA GLN A 48 -5.40 5.94 9.37
C GLN A 48 -5.07 4.73 8.48
N ARG A 49 -3.90 4.71 7.83
CA ARG A 49 -3.43 3.57 7.04
C ARG A 49 -3.26 2.32 7.90
N VAL A 50 -2.61 2.44 9.06
CA VAL A 50 -2.43 1.31 10.00
C VAL A 50 -3.77 0.79 10.50
N LYS A 51 -4.69 1.66 10.91
CA LYS A 51 -6.05 1.28 11.36
C LYS A 51 -6.80 0.55 10.25
N THR A 52 -6.73 1.05 9.03
CA THR A 52 -7.38 0.42 7.85
C THR A 52 -6.80 -0.96 7.59
N ASN A 53 -5.46 -1.10 7.53
CA ASN A 53 -4.80 -2.37 7.29
C ASN A 53 -5.13 -3.41 8.37
N LEU A 54 -5.07 -3.01 9.65
CA LEU A 54 -5.45 -3.87 10.77
C LEU A 54 -6.91 -4.32 10.69
N THR A 55 -7.81 -3.41 10.30
CA THR A 55 -9.24 -3.72 10.16
C THR A 55 -9.47 -4.74 9.04
N LEU A 56 -8.87 -4.53 7.87
CA LEU A 56 -8.99 -5.46 6.74
C LEU A 56 -8.36 -6.82 7.06
N THR A 57 -7.23 -6.83 7.76
CA THR A 57 -6.57 -8.07 8.23
C THR A 57 -7.47 -8.83 9.21
N ALA A 58 -8.07 -8.14 10.17
CA ALA A 58 -8.98 -8.75 11.14
C ALA A 58 -10.23 -9.34 10.46
N ILE A 59 -10.78 -8.66 9.45
CA ILE A 59 -11.89 -9.19 8.64
C ILE A 59 -11.42 -10.44 7.88
N ALA A 60 -10.24 -10.41 7.27
CA ALA A 60 -9.68 -11.57 6.58
C ALA A 60 -9.54 -12.79 7.50
N GLU A 61 -9.19 -12.58 8.77
CA GLU A 61 -9.09 -13.66 9.77
C GLU A 61 -10.47 -14.16 10.20
N ALA A 62 -11.39 -13.26 10.50
CA ALA A 62 -12.76 -13.60 10.92
C ALA A 62 -13.50 -14.40 9.86
N GLU A 63 -13.36 -13.99 8.59
CA GLU A 63 -14.00 -14.64 7.43
C GLU A 63 -13.16 -15.78 6.85
N LYS A 64 -11.98 -16.08 7.45
CA LYS A 64 -11.05 -17.14 7.01
C LYS A 64 -10.67 -17.02 5.53
N ILE A 65 -10.47 -15.79 5.07
CA ILE A 65 -10.02 -15.49 3.71
C ILE A 65 -8.54 -15.77 3.63
N GLU A 66 -8.16 -16.60 2.66
CA GLU A 66 -6.77 -16.92 2.34
C GLU A 66 -6.48 -16.66 0.85
N ALA A 67 -5.23 -16.29 0.57
CA ALA A 67 -4.70 -16.26 -0.78
C ALA A 67 -4.15 -17.65 -1.11
N THR A 68 -4.70 -18.25 -2.16
CA THR A 68 -4.24 -19.54 -2.69
C THR A 68 -3.05 -19.33 -3.63
N ASP A 69 -2.32 -20.40 -3.93
CA ASP A 69 -1.21 -20.35 -4.88
C ASP A 69 -1.67 -19.85 -6.26
N GLU A 70 -2.87 -20.26 -6.69
CA GLU A 70 -3.46 -19.80 -7.96
C GLU A 70 -3.73 -18.29 -7.96
N ASP A 71 -4.16 -17.73 -6.83
CA ASP A 71 -4.37 -16.27 -6.74
C ASP A 71 -3.05 -15.50 -6.80
N ILE A 72 -2.01 -16.05 -6.17
CA ILE A 72 -0.66 -15.46 -6.18
C ILE A 72 -0.10 -15.48 -7.60
N ASP A 73 -0.23 -16.60 -8.32
CA ASP A 73 0.23 -16.72 -9.70
C ASP A 73 -0.51 -15.76 -10.63
N LYS A 74 -1.83 -15.58 -10.47
CA LYS A 74 -2.60 -14.58 -11.21
C LYS A 74 -2.13 -13.15 -10.96
N GLU A 75 -1.85 -12.79 -9.71
CA GLU A 75 -1.36 -11.45 -9.40
C GLU A 75 0.05 -11.22 -9.96
N LEU A 76 0.92 -12.22 -9.90
CA LEU A 76 2.24 -12.18 -10.53
C LEU A 76 2.17 -12.01 -12.05
N GLU A 77 1.26 -12.72 -12.73
CA GLU A 77 1.04 -12.55 -14.18
C GLU A 77 0.53 -11.15 -14.52
N LYS A 78 -0.35 -10.60 -13.70
CA LYS A 78 -0.86 -9.23 -13.85
C LYS A 78 0.27 -8.20 -13.68
N MET A 79 1.10 -8.36 -12.65
CA MET A 79 2.29 -7.51 -12.44
C MET A 79 3.26 -7.63 -13.62
N SER A 80 3.51 -8.85 -14.11
CA SER A 80 4.37 -9.10 -15.27
C SER A 80 3.91 -8.32 -16.50
N LYS A 81 2.61 -8.35 -16.80
CA LYS A 81 2.00 -7.58 -17.90
C LYS A 81 2.07 -6.08 -17.68
N GLN A 82 1.82 -5.62 -16.45
CA GLN A 82 1.82 -4.19 -16.12
C GLN A 82 3.20 -3.55 -16.21
N PHE A 83 4.23 -4.23 -15.70
CA PHE A 83 5.60 -3.71 -15.63
C PHE A 83 6.48 -4.19 -16.79
N ASN A 84 5.95 -5.05 -17.67
CA ASN A 84 6.66 -5.65 -18.80
C ASN A 84 7.99 -6.33 -18.38
N ILE A 85 7.92 -7.10 -17.30
CA ILE A 85 9.01 -7.88 -16.72
C ILE A 85 8.54 -9.33 -16.52
N SER A 86 9.45 -10.30 -16.52
CA SER A 86 9.06 -11.70 -16.36
C SER A 86 8.59 -12.00 -14.93
N VAL A 87 7.71 -12.99 -14.76
CA VAL A 87 7.28 -13.46 -13.43
C VAL A 87 8.48 -13.94 -12.60
N GLU A 88 9.46 -14.55 -13.23
CA GLU A 88 10.68 -15.02 -12.58
C GLU A 88 11.52 -13.85 -12.03
N ASP A 89 11.69 -12.78 -12.82
CA ASP A 89 12.39 -11.57 -12.37
C ASP A 89 11.66 -10.88 -11.22
N ILE A 90 10.32 -10.87 -11.23
CA ILE A 90 9.52 -10.36 -10.11
C ILE A 90 9.79 -11.17 -8.84
N LYS A 91 9.70 -12.51 -8.93
CA LYS A 91 9.97 -13.41 -7.79
C LYS A 91 11.40 -13.21 -7.26
N ASN A 92 12.39 -13.07 -8.14
CA ASN A 92 13.77 -12.81 -7.78
C ASN A 92 13.95 -11.46 -7.07
N THR A 93 13.26 -10.42 -7.55
CA THR A 93 13.31 -9.07 -6.97
C THR A 93 12.67 -9.02 -5.58
N LEU A 94 11.55 -9.73 -5.39
CA LEU A 94 10.84 -9.76 -4.12
C LEU A 94 11.45 -10.72 -3.10
N GLY A 95 12.21 -11.73 -3.56
CA GLY A 95 12.83 -12.76 -2.72
C GLY A 95 11.85 -13.79 -2.16
N ASN A 96 10.61 -13.40 -1.85
CA ASN A 96 9.50 -14.30 -1.52
C ASN A 96 8.16 -13.73 -2.05
N THR A 97 7.10 -14.52 -1.93
CA THR A 97 5.74 -14.13 -2.35
C THR A 97 4.84 -13.73 -1.19
N ASP A 98 5.37 -13.58 0.03
CA ASP A 98 4.56 -13.30 1.23
C ASP A 98 3.88 -11.94 1.15
N ILE A 99 4.56 -10.94 0.57
CA ILE A 99 4.00 -9.60 0.34
C ILE A 99 2.80 -9.70 -0.62
N ILE A 100 2.96 -10.42 -1.74
CA ILE A 100 1.88 -10.64 -2.71
C ILE A 100 0.73 -11.41 -2.06
N LYS A 101 1.03 -12.44 -1.27
CA LYS A 101 0.03 -13.22 -0.56
C LYS A 101 -0.84 -12.34 0.33
N ASN A 102 -0.22 -11.43 1.09
CA ASN A 102 -0.96 -10.49 1.93
C ASN A 102 -1.81 -9.53 1.08
N ASP A 103 -1.24 -8.95 0.03
CA ASP A 103 -1.97 -7.99 -0.82
C ASP A 103 -3.19 -8.63 -1.51
N VAL A 104 -3.02 -9.85 -2.04
CA VAL A 104 -4.10 -10.64 -2.63
C VAL A 104 -5.18 -10.95 -1.59
N ARG A 105 -4.79 -11.33 -0.36
CA ARG A 105 -5.73 -11.59 0.72
C ARG A 105 -6.55 -10.35 1.06
N ILE A 106 -5.91 -9.18 1.16
CA ILE A 106 -6.59 -7.91 1.44
C ILE A 106 -7.51 -7.52 0.28
N GLN A 107 -7.09 -7.72 -0.97
CA GLN A 107 -7.94 -7.46 -2.14
C GLN A 107 -9.23 -8.30 -2.10
N LYS A 108 -9.13 -9.59 -1.75
CA LYS A 108 -10.30 -10.46 -1.56
C LYS A 108 -11.25 -9.97 -0.47
N VAL A 109 -10.72 -9.41 0.63
CA VAL A 109 -11.55 -8.78 1.67
C VAL A 109 -12.31 -7.59 1.10
N ILE A 110 -11.64 -6.74 0.33
CA ILE A 110 -12.27 -5.58 -0.30
C ILE A 110 -13.36 -6.02 -1.27
N ASP A 111 -13.12 -7.07 -2.05
CA ASP A 111 -14.12 -7.65 -2.95
C ASP A 111 -15.32 -8.19 -2.17
N LEU A 112 -15.10 -8.93 -1.08
CA LEU A 112 -16.18 -9.39 -0.20
C LEU A 112 -17.00 -8.21 0.34
N LEU A 113 -16.34 -7.17 0.84
CA LEU A 113 -17.01 -5.98 1.38
C LEU A 113 -17.83 -5.27 0.31
N ARG A 114 -17.27 -5.12 -0.89
CA ARG A 114 -17.97 -4.52 -2.04
C ARG A 114 -19.20 -5.32 -2.42
N ASP A 115 -19.08 -6.64 -2.53
CA ASP A 115 -20.16 -7.51 -2.98
C ASP A 115 -21.32 -7.59 -1.96
N ASN A 116 -21.03 -7.29 -0.68
CA ASN A 116 -22.02 -7.18 0.38
C ASN A 116 -22.46 -5.74 0.69
N ALA A 117 -21.88 -4.74 0.01
CA ALA A 117 -22.19 -3.35 0.27
C ALA A 117 -23.58 -2.98 -0.29
N LYS A 118 -24.31 -2.17 0.47
CA LYS A 118 -25.52 -1.50 -0.03
C LYS A 118 -25.11 -0.19 -0.68
N PHE A 119 -25.03 -0.20 -2.01
CA PHE A 119 -24.75 1.01 -2.77
C PHE A 119 -25.95 1.96 -2.71
N VAL A 120 -25.66 3.22 -2.41
CA VAL A 120 -26.62 4.33 -2.52
C VAL A 120 -26.19 5.21 -3.70
N GLU A 121 -27.15 5.72 -4.47
CA GLU A 121 -26.85 6.69 -5.53
C GLU A 121 -26.22 7.94 -4.90
N GLY A 122 -25.08 8.38 -5.44
CA GLY A 122 -24.43 9.59 -4.98
C GLY A 122 -25.32 10.80 -5.26
N THR A 123 -25.72 11.53 -4.22
CA THR A 123 -26.25 12.88 -4.37
C THR A 123 -25.16 13.74 -5.00
N LYS A 124 -25.38 14.17 -6.24
CA LYS A 124 -24.59 15.25 -6.82
C LYS A 124 -24.85 16.50 -5.99
N GLU A 125 -23.89 16.89 -5.17
CA GLU A 125 -23.84 18.25 -4.66
C GLU A 125 -23.35 19.13 -5.82
N ASP A 126 -24.20 20.06 -6.25
CA ASP A 126 -23.89 21.11 -7.24
C ASP A 126 -22.92 22.15 -6.66
#